data_AF-A0A832ZNF4-F1
#
_entry.id   AF-A0A832ZNF4-F1
#
_cell.length_a   1.000
_cell.length_b   1.000
_cell.length_c   1.000
_cell.angle_alpha   90.00
_cell.angle_beta   90.00
_cell.angle_gamma   90.00
#
_symmetry.space_group_name_H-M   'P 1'
#
loop_
_entity.id
_entity.type
_entity.pdbx_description
1 polymer ?
#
loop_
_entity_poly.entity_id
_entity_poly.type
_entity_poly.pdbx_seq_one_letter_code
_entity_poly.pdbx_strand_id
1 'polypeptide(L)'
;MINKEIGKTVLNFICKNYVRILLAIIALIFLIQSILSAVKYEDYIVDEVHYVSASKLILKEFFPDKLWNWTYRIPPKYVITNYLNLEHPPLGKYIIILSLLLLGDNPISWRIPGIIMGTCILLLVYSIGRKLGNELTGIIATIAVLFDPMINSMSKVAMLDIYLAFFTVLAFYLLIVKENTILASIAIGFALSVKLNGVIPLVVVLTAITLLNYGHFISYERVLSILKSKWPMLVFREYYVRVATFIVRVLSEVIVIMFIVIAVYLIINLPYIFKFGLNEWISIQVWMVNTHTTFSANHPAVAAPFSLKPPYFNWLFNIKPFGLTDEFSAHVNSFGAPLGAFISILFPILYFKSKRGIGRVIVFLWIWLGYSLYIILYLLGRKMQFIYYLTPITPAIDIALGLTPILLDEILYHVKACRVRIFPMTCHVDNK
;
A
#
# COMPACT_ATOMS: atom_id res chain seq x y z
N MET A 1 38.71 -7.36 -34.96
CA MET A 1 37.33 -7.74 -35.30
C MET A 1 36.55 -8.23 -34.08
N ILE A 2 37.11 -9.10 -33.24
CA ILE A 2 36.49 -9.64 -32.01
C ILE A 2 35.95 -8.53 -31.07
N ASN A 3 36.71 -7.47 -30.78
CA ASN A 3 36.22 -6.35 -29.94
C ASN A 3 35.04 -5.57 -30.55
N LYS A 4 34.90 -5.52 -31.88
CA LYS A 4 33.76 -4.87 -32.55
C LYS A 4 32.49 -5.74 -32.50
N GLU A 5 32.63 -7.06 -32.57
CA GLU A 5 31.51 -8.00 -32.44
C GLU A 5 31.03 -8.13 -30.99
N ILE A 6 31.96 -8.17 -30.02
CA ILE A 6 31.62 -8.13 -28.60
C ILE A 6 30.90 -6.81 -28.28
N GLY A 7 31.42 -5.68 -28.77
CA GLY A 7 30.78 -4.37 -28.60
C GLY A 7 29.35 -4.30 -29.16
N LYS A 8 29.12 -4.82 -30.37
CA LYS A 8 27.76 -4.90 -30.96
C LYS A 8 26.82 -5.81 -30.17
N THR A 9 27.33 -6.94 -29.68
CA THR A 9 26.54 -7.90 -28.89
C THR A 9 26.11 -7.29 -27.56
N VAL A 10 27.02 -6.61 -26.86
CA VAL A 10 26.74 -5.90 -25.60
C VAL A 10 25.74 -4.76 -25.82
N LEU A 11 25.93 -3.94 -26.88
CA LEU A 11 25.02 -2.83 -27.18
C LEU A 11 23.59 -3.34 -27.48
N ASN A 12 23.47 -4.40 -28.26
CA ASN A 12 22.18 -5.04 -28.55
C ASN A 12 21.51 -5.59 -27.29
N PHE A 13 22.28 -6.20 -26.39
CA PHE A 13 21.76 -6.67 -25.10
C PHE A 13 21.24 -5.51 -24.24
N ILE A 14 21.98 -4.41 -24.16
CA ILE A 14 21.60 -3.20 -23.41
C ILE A 14 20.33 -2.60 -24.02
N CYS A 15 20.28 -2.38 -25.33
CA CYS A 15 19.10 -1.82 -25.99
C CYS A 15 17.85 -2.69 -25.82
N LYS A 16 17.99 -4.02 -25.73
CA LYS A 16 16.86 -4.92 -25.50
C LYS A 16 16.40 -4.96 -24.04
N ASN A 17 17.28 -4.67 -23.08
CA ASN A 17 17.01 -4.85 -21.64
C ASN A 17 17.12 -3.56 -20.82
N TYR A 18 17.27 -2.40 -21.45
CA TYR A 18 17.58 -1.13 -20.77
C TYR A 18 16.65 -0.83 -19.60
N VAL A 19 15.34 -1.08 -19.73
CA VAL A 19 14.38 -0.84 -18.64
C VAL A 19 14.64 -1.77 -17.45
N ARG A 20 14.92 -3.06 -17.69
CA ARG A 20 15.22 -4.02 -16.63
C ARG A 20 16.55 -3.67 -15.93
N ILE A 21 17.55 -3.26 -16.71
CA ILE A 21 18.85 -2.82 -16.20
C ILE A 21 18.66 -1.56 -15.35
N LEU A 22 17.91 -0.57 -15.84
CA LEU A 22 17.62 0.67 -15.11
C LEU A 22 16.89 0.38 -13.79
N LEU A 23 15.88 -0.49 -13.79
CA LEU A 23 15.16 -0.87 -12.58
C LEU A 23 16.06 -1.61 -11.58
N ALA A 24 16.95 -2.48 -12.05
CA ALA A 24 17.91 -3.17 -11.20
C ALA A 24 18.88 -2.16 -10.55
N ILE A 25 19.35 -1.16 -11.31
CA ILE A 25 20.21 -0.09 -10.80
C ILE A 25 19.46 0.75 -9.76
N ILE A 26 18.23 1.19 -10.04
CA ILE A 26 17.41 1.97 -9.10
C ILE A 26 17.17 1.17 -7.80
N ALA A 27 16.78 -0.10 -7.91
CA ALA A 27 16.59 -0.98 -6.75
C ALA A 27 17.88 -1.17 -5.95
N LEU A 28 19.02 -1.32 -6.62
CA LEU A 28 20.33 -1.44 -5.98
C LEU A 28 20.76 -0.16 -5.27
N ILE A 29 20.52 1.01 -5.88
CA ILE A 29 20.78 2.32 -5.25
C ILE A 29 19.95 2.46 -3.98
N PHE A 30 18.64 2.19 -4.05
CA PHE A 30 17.75 2.26 -2.88
C PHE A 30 18.21 1.30 -1.78
N LEU A 31 18.56 0.06 -2.15
CA LEU A 31 19.04 -0.96 -1.23
C LEU A 31 20.33 -0.51 -0.51
N ILE A 32 21.35 -0.10 -1.27
CA ILE A 32 22.64 0.34 -0.72
C ILE A 32 22.45 1.57 0.16
N GLN A 33 21.72 2.59 -0.30
CA GLN A 33 21.46 3.80 0.47
C GLN A 33 20.73 3.48 1.79
N SER A 34 19.73 2.59 1.75
CA SER A 34 18.99 2.17 2.93
C SER A 34 19.88 1.42 3.93
N ILE A 35 20.74 0.51 3.46
CA ILE A 35 21.71 -0.20 4.30
C ILE A 35 22.69 0.79 4.92
N LEU A 36 23.33 1.64 4.10
CA LEU A 36 24.30 2.63 4.57
C LEU A 36 23.70 3.59 5.59
N SER A 37 22.43 3.97 5.44
CA SER A 37 21.75 4.79 6.43
C SER A 37 21.34 4.01 7.68
N ALA A 38 20.95 2.74 7.56
CA ALA A 38 20.51 1.92 8.68
C ALA A 38 21.66 1.52 9.60
N VAL A 39 22.87 1.28 9.07
CA VAL A 39 24.03 0.87 9.87
C VAL A 39 24.61 1.99 10.73
N LYS A 40 24.26 3.26 10.47
CA LYS A 40 24.74 4.41 11.26
C LYS A 40 24.21 4.44 12.69
N TYR A 41 23.05 3.82 12.95
CA TYR A 41 22.39 3.90 14.25
C TYR A 41 22.49 2.57 14.98
N GLU A 42 23.24 2.55 16.07
CA GLU A 42 23.49 1.34 16.83
C GLU A 42 22.45 1.07 17.93
N ASP A 43 21.47 1.95 18.16
CA ASP A 43 20.40 1.75 19.16
C ASP A 43 19.01 1.83 18.50
N TYR A 44 17.97 1.56 19.29
CA TYR A 44 16.58 1.68 18.87
C TYR A 44 16.24 3.10 18.40
N ILE A 45 15.55 3.19 17.28
CA ILE A 45 14.98 4.43 16.74
C ILE A 45 13.48 4.45 17.07
N VAL A 46 13.06 5.41 17.90
CA VAL A 46 11.64 5.64 18.26
C VAL A 46 10.93 4.33 18.60
N ASP A 47 9.99 3.88 17.75
CA ASP A 47 9.11 2.74 18.03
C ASP A 47 9.79 1.37 17.84
N GLU A 48 11.03 1.31 17.35
CA GLU A 48 11.80 0.06 17.31
C GLU A 48 11.89 -0.56 18.71
N VAL A 49 11.95 0.27 19.75
CA VAL A 49 11.96 -0.20 21.14
C VAL A 49 10.71 -1.01 21.48
N HIS A 50 9.56 -0.72 20.88
CA HIS A 50 8.32 -1.47 21.10
C HIS A 50 8.31 -2.75 20.28
N TYR A 51 8.53 -2.66 18.96
CA TYR A 51 8.35 -3.79 18.05
C TYR A 51 9.45 -4.84 18.18
N VAL A 52 10.71 -4.42 18.34
CA VAL A 52 11.83 -5.35 18.51
C VAL A 52 11.79 -6.00 19.89
N SER A 53 11.49 -5.24 20.95
CA SER A 53 11.30 -5.81 22.28
C SER A 53 10.16 -6.82 22.31
N ALA A 54 9.01 -6.49 21.71
CA ALA A 54 7.89 -7.42 21.62
C ALA A 54 8.26 -8.68 20.84
N SER A 55 9.03 -8.56 19.75
CA SER A 55 9.52 -9.70 18.97
C SER A 55 10.37 -10.66 19.82
N LYS A 56 11.27 -10.12 20.65
CA LYS A 56 12.08 -10.90 21.60
C LYS A 56 11.23 -11.56 22.69
N LEU A 57 10.25 -10.82 23.24
CA LEU A 57 9.35 -11.33 24.27
C LEU A 57 8.40 -12.40 23.74
N ILE A 58 7.95 -12.29 22.49
CA ILE A 58 7.20 -13.36 21.81
C ILE A 58 8.06 -14.63 21.72
N LEU A 59 9.32 -14.54 21.29
CA LEU A 59 10.19 -15.72 21.28
C LEU A 59 10.35 -16.36 22.66
N LYS A 60 10.51 -15.54 23.70
CA LYS A 60 10.59 -16.03 25.08
C LYS A 60 9.28 -16.66 25.57
N GLU A 61 8.13 -16.07 25.24
CA GLU A 61 6.81 -16.53 25.65
C GLU A 61 6.42 -17.86 24.99
N PHE A 62 6.76 -18.02 23.72
CA PHE A 62 6.39 -19.19 22.92
C PHE A 62 7.42 -20.31 22.99
N PHE A 63 8.68 -20.01 23.32
CA PHE A 63 9.75 -20.99 23.47
C PHE A 63 10.51 -20.75 24.79
N PRO A 64 9.87 -20.99 25.95
CA PRO A 64 10.44 -20.69 27.26
C PRO A 64 11.65 -21.55 27.61
N ASP A 65 11.73 -22.76 27.05
CA ASP A 65 12.83 -23.70 27.31
C ASP A 65 14.12 -23.36 26.55
N LYS A 66 14.06 -22.42 25.60
CA LYS A 66 15.25 -21.94 24.89
C LYS A 66 15.91 -20.81 25.67
N LEU A 67 17.23 -20.90 25.81
CA LEU A 67 18.02 -19.79 26.31
C LEU A 67 18.14 -18.72 25.23
N TRP A 68 17.64 -17.52 25.52
CA TRP A 68 17.70 -16.37 24.62
C TRP A 68 18.72 -15.36 25.13
N ASN A 69 19.88 -15.29 24.49
CA ASN A 69 20.93 -14.33 24.80
C ASN A 69 20.79 -13.09 23.93
N TRP A 70 19.90 -12.18 24.32
CA TRP A 70 19.70 -10.91 23.62
C TRP A 70 20.88 -9.96 23.86
N THR A 71 21.54 -9.54 22.80
CA THR A 71 22.63 -8.55 22.85
C THR A 71 22.08 -7.18 23.24
N TYR A 72 20.88 -6.84 22.76
CA TYR A 72 20.25 -5.54 23.02
C TYR A 72 19.18 -5.64 24.11
N ARG A 73 19.28 -4.70 25.06
CA ARG A 73 18.40 -4.63 26.23
C ARG A 73 16.94 -4.50 25.83
N ILE A 74 16.09 -5.20 26.56
CA ILE A 74 14.65 -4.98 26.58
C ILE A 74 14.38 -4.04 27.76
N PRO A 75 13.60 -2.95 27.59
CA PRO A 75 13.25 -2.08 28.71
C PRO A 75 12.68 -2.87 29.90
N PRO A 76 13.14 -2.63 31.15
CA PRO A 76 12.71 -3.42 32.31
C PRO A 76 11.19 -3.46 32.48
N LYS A 77 10.51 -2.34 32.22
CA LYS A 77 9.04 -2.25 32.20
C LYS A 77 8.42 -3.30 31.29
N TYR A 78 8.96 -3.51 30.09
CA TYR A 78 8.39 -4.46 29.11
C TYR A 78 8.64 -5.91 29.51
N VAL A 79 9.75 -6.19 30.18
CA VAL A 79 10.01 -7.52 30.75
C VAL A 79 9.01 -7.82 31.87
N ILE A 80 8.80 -6.86 32.78
CA ILE A 80 7.88 -7.02 33.93
C ILE A 80 6.44 -7.21 33.45
N THR A 81 5.99 -6.42 32.47
CA THR A 81 4.61 -6.49 31.97
C THR A 81 4.42 -7.52 30.87
N ASN A 82 5.47 -8.24 30.47
CA ASN A 82 5.50 -9.08 29.27
C ASN A 82 4.86 -8.38 28.05
N TYR A 83 5.36 -7.20 27.69
CA TYR A 83 4.75 -6.36 26.66
C TYR A 83 4.94 -6.92 25.25
N LEU A 84 3.96 -7.71 24.79
CA LEU A 84 3.94 -8.33 23.45
C LEU A 84 3.46 -7.39 22.33
N ASN A 85 3.19 -6.12 22.65
CA ASN A 85 2.64 -5.12 21.72
C ASN A 85 1.34 -5.63 21.04
N LEU A 86 0.37 -6.04 21.86
CA LEU A 86 -0.91 -6.63 21.42
C LEU A 86 -1.84 -5.63 20.74
N GLU A 87 -1.55 -4.33 20.82
CA GLU A 87 -2.27 -3.29 20.09
C GLU A 87 -2.05 -3.38 18.58
N HIS A 88 -1.12 -4.22 18.12
CA HIS A 88 -0.96 -4.53 16.71
C HIS A 88 -0.99 -6.04 16.46
N PRO A 89 -1.59 -6.47 15.33
CA PRO A 89 -1.50 -7.84 14.87
C PRO A 89 -0.04 -8.32 14.71
N PRO A 90 0.23 -9.65 14.74
CA PRO A 90 1.57 -10.13 15.02
C PRO A 90 2.50 -10.25 13.81
N LEU A 91 2.02 -10.16 12.56
CA LEU A 91 2.83 -10.50 11.38
C LEU A 91 4.10 -9.67 11.24
N GLY A 92 4.04 -8.36 11.48
CA GLY A 92 5.23 -7.52 11.39
C GLY A 92 6.28 -7.87 12.45
N LYS A 93 5.83 -8.29 13.64
CA LYS A 93 6.71 -8.82 14.69
C LYS A 93 7.28 -10.19 14.29
N TYR A 94 6.50 -11.04 13.65
CA TYR A 94 6.99 -12.33 13.12
C TYR A 94 8.07 -12.17 12.05
N ILE A 95 7.96 -11.15 11.21
CA ILE A 95 8.99 -10.81 10.22
C ILE A 95 10.29 -10.38 10.92
N ILE A 96 10.19 -9.55 11.97
CA ILE A 96 11.35 -9.16 12.78
C ILE A 96 11.95 -10.39 13.50
N ILE A 97 11.11 -11.25 14.07
CA ILE A 97 11.53 -12.53 14.70
C ILE A 97 12.32 -13.39 13.72
N LEU A 98 11.83 -13.58 12.49
CA LEU A 98 12.54 -14.36 11.49
C LEU A 98 13.93 -13.79 11.22
N SER A 99 14.05 -12.47 11.17
CA SER A 99 15.34 -11.80 11.01
C SER A 99 16.26 -11.99 12.21
N LEU A 100 15.73 -11.87 13.43
CA LEU A 100 16.48 -12.14 14.67
C LEU A 100 17.04 -13.57 14.70
N LEU A 101 16.26 -14.55 14.25
CA LEU A 101 16.68 -15.95 14.22
C LEU A 101 17.74 -16.25 13.17
N LEU A 102 17.72 -15.54 12.02
CA LEU A 102 18.63 -15.80 10.91
C LEU A 102 19.92 -14.96 10.99
N LEU A 103 19.83 -13.72 11.46
CA LEU A 103 20.89 -12.71 11.39
C LEU A 103 21.37 -12.24 12.77
N GLY A 104 20.69 -12.65 13.84
CA GLY A 104 21.03 -12.30 15.22
C GLY A 104 20.40 -11.00 15.72
N ASP A 105 20.67 -10.69 16.98
CA ASP A 105 20.11 -9.52 17.67
C ASP A 105 21.01 -8.28 17.52
N ASN A 106 20.84 -7.56 16.41
CA ASN A 106 21.52 -6.29 16.15
C ASN A 106 20.65 -5.36 15.27
N PRO A 107 20.89 -4.03 15.29
CA PRO A 107 20.00 -3.05 14.65
C PRO A 107 19.80 -3.26 13.17
N ILE A 108 20.87 -3.55 12.42
CA ILE A 108 20.75 -3.80 10.99
C ILE A 108 19.91 -5.05 10.70
N SER A 109 20.02 -6.09 11.53
CA SER A 109 19.21 -7.31 11.39
C SER A 109 17.72 -7.03 11.58
N TRP A 110 17.33 -6.17 12.51
CA TRP A 110 15.92 -5.80 12.68
C TRP A 110 15.37 -4.99 11.49
N ARG A 111 16.24 -4.22 10.82
CA ARG A 111 15.90 -3.29 9.74
C ARG A 111 15.92 -3.92 8.35
N ILE A 112 16.74 -4.96 8.13
CA ILE A 112 16.88 -5.66 6.83
C ILE A 112 15.53 -6.05 6.20
N PRO A 113 14.55 -6.63 6.93
CA PRO A 113 13.28 -6.98 6.32
C PRO A 113 12.54 -5.75 5.77
N GLY A 114 12.57 -4.63 6.49
CA GLY A 114 11.99 -3.36 6.04
C GLY A 114 12.69 -2.83 4.78
N ILE A 115 14.01 -2.92 4.73
CA ILE A 115 14.83 -2.51 3.59
C ILE A 115 14.47 -3.32 2.34
N ILE A 116 14.39 -4.66 2.47
CA ILE A 116 14.02 -5.55 1.37
C ILE A 116 12.62 -5.22 0.86
N MET A 117 11.66 -5.06 1.78
CA MET A 117 10.28 -4.72 1.41
C MET A 117 10.18 -3.36 0.73
N GLY A 118 10.92 -2.35 1.21
CA GLY A 118 11.08 -1.06 0.55
C GLY A 118 11.59 -1.19 -0.88
N THR A 119 12.68 -1.94 -1.09
CA THR A 119 13.21 -2.23 -2.44
C THR A 119 12.18 -2.93 -3.33
N CYS A 120 11.40 -3.87 -2.79
CA CYS A 120 10.34 -4.54 -3.57
C CYS A 120 9.19 -3.61 -3.96
N ILE A 121 8.85 -2.61 -3.13
CA ILE A 121 7.82 -1.61 -3.46
C ILE A 121 8.15 -0.90 -4.77
N LEU A 122 9.42 -0.55 -5.02
CA LEU A 122 9.86 0.08 -6.28
C LEU A 122 9.48 -0.77 -7.51
N LEU A 123 9.73 -2.08 -7.45
CA LEU A 123 9.45 -3.01 -8.56
C LEU A 123 7.95 -3.21 -8.79
N LEU A 124 7.17 -3.24 -7.70
CA LEU A 124 5.72 -3.37 -7.76
C LEU A 124 5.09 -2.08 -8.31
N VAL A 125 5.54 -0.91 -7.85
CA VAL A 125 5.10 0.41 -8.33
C VAL A 125 5.42 0.59 -9.81
N TYR A 126 6.63 0.23 -10.26
CA TYR A 126 6.97 0.19 -11.69
C TYR A 126 5.92 -0.58 -12.49
N SER A 127 5.59 -1.78 -12.02
CA SER A 127 4.70 -2.70 -12.72
C SER A 127 3.26 -2.18 -12.78
N ILE A 128 2.77 -1.59 -11.69
CA ILE A 128 1.45 -0.95 -11.64
C ILE A 128 1.42 0.27 -12.56
N GLY A 129 2.41 1.17 -12.44
CA GLY A 129 2.53 2.36 -13.29
C GLY A 129 2.57 2.00 -14.78
N ARG A 130 3.35 1.00 -15.15
CA ARG A 130 3.41 0.49 -16.54
C ARG A 130 2.07 -0.05 -17.03
N LYS A 131 1.33 -0.79 -16.19
CA LYS A 131 0.02 -1.36 -16.58
C LYS A 131 -1.03 -0.27 -16.78
N LEU A 132 -1.01 0.78 -15.95
CA LEU A 132 -1.96 1.89 -16.00
C LEU A 132 -1.60 2.93 -17.08
N GLY A 133 -0.32 3.06 -17.37
CA GLY A 133 0.26 3.95 -18.34
C GLY A 133 1.13 3.19 -19.34
N ASN A 134 2.36 3.65 -19.51
CA ASN A 134 3.34 3.03 -20.38
C ASN A 134 4.64 2.83 -19.58
N GLU A 135 5.69 2.39 -20.26
CA GLU A 135 6.99 2.17 -19.59
C GLU A 135 7.53 3.44 -18.92
N LEU A 136 7.31 4.60 -19.54
CA LEU A 136 7.69 5.89 -18.97
C LEU A 136 6.92 6.18 -17.67
N THR A 137 5.61 5.93 -17.62
CA THR A 137 4.81 6.03 -16.37
C THR A 137 5.39 5.15 -15.27
N GLY A 138 5.73 3.90 -15.59
CA GLY A 138 6.35 2.99 -14.63
C GLY A 138 7.68 3.53 -14.12
N ILE A 139 8.55 4.03 -15.01
CA ILE A 139 9.86 4.59 -14.66
C ILE A 139 9.68 5.83 -13.77
N ILE A 140 8.83 6.79 -14.14
CA ILE A 140 8.61 8.01 -13.36
C ILE A 140 8.04 7.68 -11.98
N ALA A 141 7.05 6.79 -11.89
CA ALA A 141 6.50 6.37 -10.60
C ALA A 141 7.56 5.71 -9.70
N THR A 142 8.45 4.91 -10.27
CA THR A 142 9.53 4.25 -9.52
C THR A 142 10.59 5.26 -9.05
N ILE A 143 10.92 6.24 -9.89
CA ILE A 143 11.81 7.35 -9.52
C ILE A 143 11.17 8.20 -8.41
N ALA A 144 9.85 8.43 -8.48
CA ALA A 144 9.13 9.12 -7.41
C ALA A 144 9.25 8.37 -6.07
N VAL A 145 9.09 7.04 -6.05
CA VAL A 145 9.32 6.22 -4.85
C VAL A 145 10.78 6.26 -4.38
N LEU A 146 11.76 6.19 -5.31
CA LEU A 146 13.19 6.29 -4.99
C LEU A 146 13.50 7.58 -4.21
N PHE A 147 12.83 8.68 -4.54
CA PHE A 147 12.96 9.98 -3.89
C PHE A 147 11.84 10.28 -2.89
N ASP A 148 10.96 9.32 -2.56
CA ASP A 148 9.93 9.52 -1.55
C ASP A 148 10.57 9.41 -0.15
N PRO A 149 10.66 10.52 0.60
CA PRO A 149 11.23 10.50 1.94
C PRO A 149 10.46 9.59 2.91
N MET A 150 9.16 9.38 2.68
CA MET A 150 8.35 8.52 3.56
C MET A 150 8.78 7.06 3.44
N ILE A 151 8.84 6.53 2.21
CA ILE A 151 9.28 5.16 1.95
C ILE A 151 10.74 4.98 2.34
N ASN A 152 11.62 5.95 2.02
CA ASN A 152 13.02 5.90 2.44
C ASN A 152 13.18 5.83 3.97
N SER A 153 12.50 6.70 4.71
CA SER A 153 12.59 6.74 6.17
C SER A 153 12.02 5.49 6.83
N MET A 154 10.87 4.99 6.36
CA MET A 154 10.23 3.80 6.94
C MET A 154 10.91 2.49 6.56
N SER A 155 11.60 2.42 5.42
CA SER A 155 12.30 1.18 5.00
C SER A 155 13.54 0.89 5.85
N LYS A 156 14.16 1.91 6.43
CA LYS A 156 15.44 1.80 7.14
C LYS A 156 15.30 1.79 8.67
N VAL A 157 14.07 1.73 9.19
CA VAL A 157 13.76 1.56 10.62
C VAL A 157 12.85 0.34 10.76
N ALA A 158 12.94 -0.40 11.86
CA ALA A 158 12.13 -1.59 12.13
C ALA A 158 10.70 -1.24 12.60
N MET A 159 10.02 -0.35 11.89
CA MET A 159 8.62 0.02 12.11
C MET A 159 7.66 -0.84 11.28
N LEU A 160 6.44 -1.04 11.77
CA LEU A 160 5.44 -1.88 11.11
C LEU A 160 4.91 -1.29 9.79
N ASP A 161 5.05 0.03 9.60
CA ASP A 161 4.41 0.79 8.52
C ASP A 161 4.96 0.42 7.12
N ILE A 162 6.24 0.07 7.01
CA ILE A 162 6.80 -0.40 5.74
C ILE A 162 6.27 -1.79 5.35
N TYR A 163 6.08 -2.68 6.31
CA TYR A 163 5.48 -3.99 6.06
C TYR A 163 4.03 -3.85 5.59
N LEU A 164 3.27 -2.97 6.23
CA LEU A 164 1.90 -2.63 5.81
C LEU A 164 1.88 -2.06 4.39
N ALA A 165 2.78 -1.13 4.08
CA ALA A 165 2.89 -0.54 2.75
C ALA A 165 3.21 -1.58 1.68
N PHE A 166 4.17 -2.47 1.94
CA PHE A 166 4.52 -3.55 1.01
C PHE A 166 3.32 -4.46 0.71
N PHE A 167 2.64 -4.99 1.72
CA PHE A 167 1.48 -5.86 1.47
C PHE A 167 0.31 -5.12 0.81
N THR A 168 0.14 -3.83 1.09
CA THR A 168 -0.85 -2.97 0.41
C THR A 168 -0.52 -2.81 -1.07
N VAL A 169 0.72 -2.47 -1.41
CA VAL A 169 1.19 -2.34 -2.80
C VAL A 169 1.10 -3.69 -3.52
N LEU A 170 1.47 -4.79 -2.84
CA LEU A 170 1.37 -6.15 -3.37
C LEU A 170 -0.09 -6.52 -3.69
N ALA A 171 -1.04 -6.19 -2.81
CA ALA A 171 -2.46 -6.41 -3.07
C ALA A 171 -2.92 -5.70 -4.35
N PHE A 172 -2.56 -4.43 -4.52
CA PHE A 172 -2.93 -3.68 -5.73
C PHE A 172 -2.17 -4.12 -6.98
N TYR A 173 -0.92 -4.57 -6.86
CA TYR A 173 -0.21 -5.22 -7.96
C TYR A 173 -0.92 -6.50 -8.41
N LEU A 174 -1.32 -7.35 -7.46
CA LEU A 174 -2.03 -8.61 -7.76
C LEU A 174 -3.41 -8.34 -8.37
N LEU A 175 -4.10 -7.30 -7.92
CA LEU A 175 -5.39 -6.89 -8.48
C LEU A 175 -5.27 -6.25 -9.87
N ILE A 176 -4.36 -5.29 -10.07
CA ILE A 176 -4.31 -4.45 -11.28
C ILE A 176 -3.46 -5.09 -12.36
N VAL A 177 -2.30 -5.63 -12.00
CA VAL A 177 -1.32 -6.16 -12.95
C VAL A 177 -1.60 -7.64 -13.23
N LYS A 178 -1.81 -8.43 -12.17
CA LYS A 178 -2.10 -9.87 -12.31
C LYS A 178 -3.58 -10.19 -12.49
N GLU A 179 -4.47 -9.21 -12.27
CA GLU A 179 -5.91 -9.40 -12.40
C GLU A 179 -6.43 -10.59 -11.57
N ASN A 180 -5.80 -10.81 -10.40
CA ASN A 180 -6.07 -11.94 -9.52
C ASN A 180 -6.52 -11.46 -8.14
N THR A 181 -7.83 -11.43 -7.96
CA THR A 181 -8.52 -10.97 -6.76
C THR A 181 -8.32 -11.88 -5.56
N ILE A 182 -8.17 -13.19 -5.79
CA ILE A 182 -7.93 -14.16 -4.72
C ILE A 182 -6.56 -13.89 -4.10
N LEU A 183 -5.52 -13.76 -4.92
CA LEU A 183 -4.18 -13.44 -4.44
C LEU A 183 -4.13 -12.03 -3.81
N ALA A 184 -4.84 -11.06 -4.39
CA ALA A 184 -4.97 -9.74 -3.78
C ALA A 184 -5.61 -9.82 -2.38
N SER A 185 -6.64 -10.64 -2.20
CA SER A 185 -7.30 -10.87 -0.90
C SER A 185 -6.37 -11.50 0.13
N ILE A 186 -5.49 -12.42 -0.30
CA ILE A 186 -4.46 -13.00 0.58
C ILE A 186 -3.48 -11.91 1.04
N ALA A 187 -2.99 -11.07 0.12
CA ALA A 187 -2.11 -9.96 0.46
C ALA A 187 -2.77 -8.93 1.40
N ILE A 188 -4.07 -8.69 1.24
CA ILE A 188 -4.87 -7.86 2.18
C ILE A 188 -4.94 -8.51 3.56
N GLY A 189 -5.13 -9.84 3.63
CA GLY A 189 -5.05 -10.60 4.88
C GLY A 189 -3.71 -10.41 5.60
N PHE A 190 -2.60 -10.41 4.84
CA PHE A 190 -1.28 -10.09 5.41
C PHE A 190 -1.18 -8.63 5.86
N ALA A 191 -1.65 -7.66 5.07
CA ALA A 191 -1.67 -6.24 5.45
C ALA A 191 -2.43 -6.02 6.78
N LEU A 192 -3.62 -6.61 6.91
CA LEU A 192 -4.43 -6.57 8.13
C LEU A 192 -3.74 -7.28 9.30
N SER A 193 -2.97 -8.34 9.03
CA SER A 193 -2.17 -9.05 10.02
C SER A 193 -0.89 -8.31 10.46
N VAL A 194 -0.55 -7.19 9.81
CA VAL A 194 0.51 -6.27 10.27
C VAL A 194 -0.07 -5.15 11.14
N LYS A 195 -1.11 -4.46 10.65
CA LYS A 195 -1.76 -3.32 11.31
C LYS A 195 -3.24 -3.25 10.90
N LEU A 196 -4.10 -2.74 11.77
CA LEU A 196 -5.54 -2.59 11.49
C LEU A 196 -5.84 -1.72 10.25
N ASN A 197 -4.95 -0.77 9.93
CA ASN A 197 -5.06 0.07 8.73
C ASN A 197 -4.91 -0.74 7.42
N GLY A 198 -4.53 -2.02 7.49
CA GLY A 198 -4.65 -2.98 6.40
C GLY A 198 -6.10 -3.23 5.95
N VAL A 199 -7.09 -2.70 6.66
CA VAL A 199 -8.49 -2.63 6.19
C VAL A 199 -8.67 -1.68 4.98
N ILE A 200 -7.78 -0.70 4.79
CA ILE A 200 -7.87 0.27 3.68
C ILE A 200 -7.90 -0.44 2.31
N PRO A 201 -6.92 -1.30 1.94
CA PRO A 201 -6.96 -1.99 0.66
C PRO A 201 -8.17 -2.95 0.53
N LEU A 202 -8.70 -3.49 1.64
CA LEU A 202 -9.96 -4.25 1.62
C LEU A 202 -11.12 -3.37 1.15
N VAL A 203 -11.31 -2.20 1.76
CA VAL A 203 -12.39 -1.27 1.39
C VAL A 203 -12.25 -0.85 -0.07
N VAL A 204 -11.02 -0.59 -0.54
CA VAL A 204 -10.77 -0.21 -1.94
C VAL A 204 -11.13 -1.35 -2.90
N VAL A 205 -10.73 -2.60 -2.61
CA VAL A 205 -11.07 -3.76 -3.46
C VAL A 205 -12.57 -4.03 -3.48
N LEU A 206 -13.23 -3.98 -2.33
CA LEU A 206 -14.69 -4.14 -2.25
C LEU A 206 -15.39 -3.03 -3.05
N THR A 207 -14.92 -1.78 -2.96
CA THR A 207 -15.43 -0.66 -3.77
C THR A 207 -15.21 -0.90 -5.27
N ALA A 208 -14.03 -1.38 -5.66
CA ALA A 208 -13.71 -1.66 -7.06
C ALA A 208 -14.61 -2.76 -7.65
N ILE A 209 -14.92 -3.80 -6.88
CA ILE A 209 -15.79 -4.90 -7.33
C ILE A 209 -17.26 -4.47 -7.36
N THR A 210 -17.72 -3.80 -6.32
CA THR A 210 -19.14 -3.44 -6.14
C THR A 210 -19.56 -2.29 -7.07
N LEU A 211 -18.77 -1.22 -7.13
CA LEU A 211 -19.12 0.00 -7.87
C LEU A 211 -18.50 0.05 -9.26
N LEU A 212 -17.29 -0.50 -9.44
CA LEU A 212 -16.55 -0.42 -10.70
C LEU A 212 -16.58 -1.73 -11.49
N ASN A 213 -17.17 -2.81 -10.95
CA ASN A 213 -17.18 -4.15 -11.54
C ASN A 213 -15.77 -4.64 -11.95
N TYR A 214 -14.74 -4.25 -11.20
CA TYR A 214 -13.33 -4.53 -11.51
C TYR A 214 -12.75 -5.61 -10.61
N GLY A 215 -11.82 -6.41 -11.14
CA GLY A 215 -11.17 -7.46 -10.35
C GLY A 215 -12.21 -8.48 -9.85
N HIS A 216 -13.14 -8.86 -10.70
CA HIS A 216 -14.07 -9.93 -10.42
C HIS A 216 -13.49 -11.27 -10.90
N PHE A 217 -13.77 -12.35 -10.18
CA PHE A 217 -13.34 -13.70 -10.50
C PHE A 217 -14.51 -14.68 -10.62
N ILE A 218 -15.70 -14.30 -10.15
CA ILE A 218 -16.95 -15.02 -10.40
C ILE A 218 -17.58 -14.44 -11.68
N SER A 219 -17.70 -15.27 -12.71
CA SER A 219 -18.26 -14.83 -13.99
C SER A 219 -19.78 -14.66 -13.91
N TYR A 220 -20.26 -13.59 -14.53
CA TYR A 220 -21.69 -13.29 -14.64
C TYR A 220 -22.47 -14.44 -15.29
N GLU A 221 -21.95 -15.03 -16.38
CA GLU A 221 -22.60 -16.13 -17.10
C GLU A 221 -22.80 -17.38 -16.25
N ARG A 222 -21.83 -17.69 -15.37
CA ARG A 222 -21.94 -18.81 -14.45
C ARG A 222 -23.09 -18.60 -13.48
N VAL A 223 -23.21 -17.41 -12.89
CA VAL A 223 -24.32 -17.08 -11.98
C VAL A 223 -25.65 -17.08 -12.72
N LEU A 224 -25.69 -16.52 -13.94
CA LEU A 224 -26.89 -16.47 -14.77
C LEU A 224 -27.40 -17.88 -15.09
N SER A 225 -26.50 -18.81 -15.45
CA SER A 225 -26.84 -20.20 -15.76
C SER A 225 -27.48 -20.92 -14.56
N ILE A 226 -26.93 -20.71 -13.36
CA ILE A 226 -27.44 -21.30 -12.12
C ILE A 226 -28.83 -20.73 -11.77
N LEU A 227 -29.01 -19.41 -11.88
CA LEU A 227 -30.28 -18.76 -11.58
C LEU A 227 -31.38 -19.18 -12.56
N LYS A 228 -31.10 -19.21 -13.87
CA LYS A 228 -32.04 -19.68 -14.88
C LYS A 228 -32.42 -21.15 -14.67
N SER A 229 -31.47 -22.00 -14.29
CA SER A 229 -31.73 -23.41 -14.02
C SER A 229 -32.62 -23.62 -12.79
N LYS A 230 -32.37 -22.87 -11.70
CA LYS A 230 -33.11 -23.04 -10.44
C LYS A 230 -34.46 -22.31 -10.41
N TRP A 231 -34.61 -21.21 -11.15
CA TRP A 231 -35.77 -20.32 -11.09
C TRP A 231 -36.25 -19.92 -12.49
N PRO A 232 -36.75 -20.88 -13.30
CA PRO A 232 -37.17 -20.61 -14.69
C PRO A 232 -38.31 -19.57 -14.79
N MET A 233 -39.12 -19.39 -13.75
CA MET A 233 -40.17 -18.36 -13.69
C MET A 233 -39.65 -16.92 -13.67
N LEU A 234 -38.39 -16.68 -13.29
CA LEU A 234 -37.78 -15.33 -13.35
C LEU A 234 -37.47 -14.90 -14.80
N VAL A 235 -37.44 -15.84 -15.75
CA VAL A 235 -37.07 -15.60 -17.15
C VAL A 235 -38.05 -14.65 -17.86
N PHE A 236 -39.31 -14.54 -17.40
CA PHE A 236 -40.32 -13.68 -17.99
C PHE A 236 -40.04 -12.17 -17.86
N ARG A 237 -39.05 -11.77 -17.05
CA ARG A 237 -38.61 -10.37 -16.98
C ARG A 237 -37.08 -10.26 -16.97
N GLU A 238 -36.47 -10.25 -18.16
CA GLU A 238 -35.01 -10.23 -18.35
C GLU A 238 -34.27 -9.21 -17.48
N TYR A 239 -34.81 -8.00 -17.35
CA TYR A 239 -34.21 -6.94 -16.55
C TYR A 239 -33.96 -7.37 -15.10
N TYR A 240 -34.95 -7.99 -14.44
CA TYR A 240 -34.83 -8.42 -13.04
C TYR A 240 -33.82 -9.56 -12.90
N VAL A 241 -33.75 -10.47 -13.88
CA VAL A 241 -32.74 -11.53 -13.89
C VAL A 241 -31.34 -10.96 -13.97
N ARG A 242 -31.12 -9.93 -14.80
CA ARG A 242 -29.81 -9.29 -14.93
C ARG A 242 -29.37 -8.61 -13.64
N VAL A 243 -30.28 -7.86 -13.02
CA VAL A 243 -30.03 -7.21 -11.72
C VAL A 243 -29.76 -8.24 -10.63
N ALA A 244 -30.59 -9.28 -10.51
CA ALA A 244 -30.40 -10.35 -9.54
C ALA A 244 -29.07 -11.08 -9.75
N THR A 245 -28.70 -11.39 -11.00
CA THR A 245 -27.42 -12.03 -11.33
C THR A 245 -26.25 -11.16 -10.91
N PHE A 246 -26.30 -9.85 -11.20
CA PHE A 246 -25.26 -8.92 -10.78
C PHE A 246 -25.13 -8.86 -9.25
N ILE A 247 -26.25 -8.73 -8.53
CA ILE A 247 -26.26 -8.68 -7.06
C ILE A 247 -25.69 -9.98 -6.47
N VAL A 248 -26.18 -11.14 -6.91
CA VAL A 248 -25.72 -12.44 -6.40
C VAL A 248 -24.24 -12.65 -6.68
N ARG A 249 -23.75 -12.26 -7.86
CA ARG A 249 -22.32 -12.30 -8.21
C ARG A 249 -21.51 -11.44 -7.25
N VAL A 250 -21.87 -10.17 -7.08
CA VAL A 250 -21.17 -9.23 -6.21
C VAL A 250 -21.16 -9.73 -4.76
N LEU A 251 -22.31 -10.13 -4.22
CA LEU A 251 -22.40 -10.65 -2.85
C LEU A 251 -21.53 -11.90 -2.66
N SER A 252 -21.54 -12.81 -3.63
CA SER A 252 -20.69 -14.01 -3.59
C SER A 252 -19.20 -13.65 -3.56
N GLU A 253 -18.78 -12.66 -4.36
CA GLU A 253 -17.39 -12.20 -4.36
C GLU A 253 -17.00 -11.53 -3.05
N VAL A 254 -17.85 -10.65 -2.52
CA VAL A 254 -17.65 -10.01 -1.21
C VAL A 254 -17.48 -11.08 -0.13
N ILE A 255 -18.35 -12.09 -0.09
CA ILE A 255 -18.27 -13.18 0.89
C ILE A 255 -16.95 -13.95 0.77
N VAL A 256 -16.54 -14.32 -0.44
CA VAL A 256 -15.29 -15.06 -0.65
C VAL A 256 -14.07 -14.22 -0.28
N ILE A 257 -14.05 -12.93 -0.63
CA ILE A 257 -12.96 -12.02 -0.28
C ILE A 257 -12.85 -11.88 1.24
N MET A 258 -13.97 -11.62 1.91
CA MET A 258 -14.01 -11.52 3.38
C MET A 258 -13.55 -12.82 4.03
N PHE A 259 -14.01 -13.97 3.52
CA PHE A 259 -13.59 -15.28 4.01
C PHE A 259 -12.08 -15.48 3.88
N ILE A 260 -11.48 -15.17 2.72
CA ILE A 260 -10.03 -15.31 2.51
C ILE A 260 -9.25 -14.40 3.45
N VAL A 261 -9.64 -13.13 3.57
CA VAL A 261 -8.96 -12.15 4.45
C VAL A 261 -9.02 -12.60 5.90
N ILE A 262 -10.20 -13.04 6.36
CA ILE A 262 -10.39 -13.56 7.72
C ILE A 262 -9.58 -14.86 7.93
N ALA A 263 -9.60 -15.78 6.96
CA ALA A 263 -8.84 -17.03 7.05
C ALA A 263 -7.33 -16.79 7.16
N VAL A 264 -6.76 -15.90 6.34
CA VAL A 264 -5.35 -15.51 6.45
C VAL A 264 -5.08 -14.87 7.80
N TYR A 265 -5.92 -13.96 8.26
CA TYR A 265 -5.78 -13.32 9.56
C TYR A 265 -5.77 -14.34 10.71
N LEU A 266 -6.69 -15.31 10.68
CA LEU A 266 -6.77 -16.39 11.66
C LEU A 266 -5.54 -17.30 11.62
N ILE A 267 -5.09 -17.71 10.43
CA ILE A 267 -3.90 -18.55 10.25
C ILE A 267 -2.68 -17.88 10.88
N ILE A 268 -2.48 -16.59 10.62
CA ILE A 268 -1.36 -15.84 11.20
C ILE A 268 -1.49 -15.72 12.73
N ASN A 269 -2.70 -15.67 13.26
CA ASN A 269 -2.95 -15.60 14.70
C ASN A 269 -2.98 -16.97 15.41
N LEU A 270 -2.84 -18.09 14.70
CA LEU A 270 -2.89 -19.43 15.29
C LEU A 270 -1.94 -19.62 16.49
N PRO A 271 -0.67 -19.15 16.47
CA PRO A 271 0.18 -19.26 17.65
C PRO A 271 -0.46 -18.61 18.88
N TYR A 272 -0.96 -17.37 18.76
CA TYR A 272 -1.63 -16.68 19.86
C TYR A 272 -2.89 -17.41 20.33
N ILE A 273 -3.69 -17.93 19.41
CA ILE A 273 -4.89 -18.71 19.74
C ILE A 273 -4.53 -19.98 20.51
N PHE A 274 -3.48 -20.69 20.09
CA PHE A 274 -3.02 -21.89 20.80
C PHE A 274 -2.41 -21.58 22.17
N LYS A 275 -1.71 -20.45 22.29
CA LYS A 275 -1.02 -20.05 23.52
C LYS A 275 -1.95 -19.47 24.58
N PHE A 276 -2.86 -18.58 24.20
CA PHE A 276 -3.74 -17.85 25.12
C PHE A 276 -5.17 -18.42 25.17
N GLY A 277 -5.54 -19.27 24.22
CA GLY A 277 -6.91 -19.75 24.05
C GLY A 277 -7.76 -18.81 23.20
N LEU A 278 -8.80 -19.36 22.57
CA LEU A 278 -9.66 -18.62 21.64
C LEU A 278 -10.39 -17.45 22.32
N ASN A 279 -10.90 -17.64 23.54
CA ASN A 279 -11.65 -16.59 24.26
C ASN A 279 -10.76 -15.40 24.58
N GLU A 280 -9.55 -15.64 25.11
CA GLU A 280 -8.61 -14.57 25.42
C GLU A 280 -8.13 -13.86 24.15
N TRP A 281 -7.86 -14.63 23.09
CA TRP A 281 -7.53 -14.05 21.79
C TRP A 281 -8.63 -13.12 21.27
N ILE A 282 -9.91 -13.51 21.37
CA ILE A 282 -11.06 -12.65 21.01
C ILE A 282 -11.07 -11.37 21.87
N SER A 283 -10.86 -11.49 23.19
CA SER A 283 -10.77 -10.33 24.09
C SER A 283 -9.66 -9.37 23.66
N ILE A 284 -8.49 -9.90 23.26
CA ILE A 284 -7.39 -9.11 22.71
C ILE A 284 -7.80 -8.39 21.42
N GLN A 285 -8.53 -9.06 20.52
CA GLN A 285 -9.04 -8.43 19.28
C GLN A 285 -9.96 -7.25 19.58
N VAL A 286 -10.92 -7.44 20.49
CA VAL A 286 -11.86 -6.39 20.90
C VAL A 286 -11.11 -5.24 21.57
N TRP A 287 -10.19 -5.54 22.49
CA TRP A 287 -9.38 -4.54 23.16
C TRP A 287 -8.50 -3.74 22.18
N MET A 288 -7.88 -4.41 21.20
CA MET A 288 -7.06 -3.77 20.18
C MET A 288 -7.88 -2.79 19.33
N VAL A 289 -9.06 -3.20 18.84
CA VAL A 289 -9.95 -2.32 18.07
C VAL A 289 -10.43 -1.15 18.93
N ASN A 290 -10.85 -1.41 20.17
CA ASN A 290 -11.26 -0.36 21.11
C ASN A 290 -10.12 0.63 21.34
N THR A 291 -8.91 0.16 21.59
CA THR A 291 -7.73 1.01 21.83
C THR A 291 -7.48 1.95 20.64
N HIS A 292 -7.46 1.46 19.41
CA HIS A 292 -7.28 2.32 18.21
C HIS A 292 -8.46 3.23 17.93
N THR A 293 -9.66 2.85 18.36
CA THR A 293 -10.89 3.64 18.15
C THR A 293 -11.25 4.52 19.33
N THR A 294 -10.53 4.53 20.45
CA THR A 294 -10.81 5.41 21.61
C THR A 294 -9.59 6.19 22.11
N PHE A 295 -8.38 5.68 21.91
CA PHE A 295 -7.18 6.31 22.46
C PHE A 295 -6.94 7.71 21.90
N SER A 296 -6.62 8.63 22.79
CA SER A 296 -6.26 10.00 22.47
C SER A 296 -5.35 10.50 23.58
N ALA A 297 -4.18 11.02 23.23
CA ALA A 297 -3.29 11.69 24.17
C ALA A 297 -2.52 12.80 23.45
N ASN A 298 -1.91 13.68 24.24
CA ASN A 298 -1.09 14.77 23.74
C ASN A 298 0.33 14.26 23.47
N HIS A 299 0.82 14.44 22.25
CA HIS A 299 2.20 14.18 21.90
C HIS A 299 2.74 15.31 21.02
N PRO A 300 3.97 15.81 21.25
CA PRO A 300 4.51 16.96 20.52
C PRO A 300 4.63 16.69 19.01
N ALA A 301 4.73 15.44 18.58
CA ALA A 301 4.78 15.07 17.15
C ALA A 301 3.41 14.82 16.50
N VAL A 302 2.28 14.93 17.23
CA VAL A 302 0.94 14.75 16.63
C VAL A 302 0.76 15.70 15.45
N ALA A 303 0.38 15.16 14.31
CA ALA A 303 0.08 15.89 13.09
C ALA A 303 -1.37 15.60 12.70
N ALA A 304 -2.23 16.62 12.71
CA ALA A 304 -3.58 16.47 12.18
C ALA A 304 -3.53 16.19 10.67
N PRO A 305 -4.27 15.22 10.12
CA PRO A 305 -4.35 15.03 8.67
C PRO A 305 -5.05 16.20 7.98
N PHE A 306 -6.03 16.80 8.65
CA PHE A 306 -6.86 17.87 8.10
C PHE A 306 -6.98 19.06 9.06
N SER A 307 -7.11 20.25 8.49
CA SER A 307 -7.36 21.52 9.19
C SER A 307 -8.50 22.29 8.51
N LEU A 308 -9.32 23.00 9.30
CA LEU A 308 -10.34 23.93 8.77
C LEU A 308 -9.73 25.25 8.28
N LYS A 309 -8.45 25.49 8.55
CA LYS A 309 -7.69 26.64 8.06
C LYS A 309 -6.62 26.16 7.09
N PRO A 310 -6.32 26.93 6.02
CA PRO A 310 -5.22 26.60 5.12
C PRO A 310 -3.89 26.40 5.86
N PRO A 311 -3.07 25.42 5.44
CA PRO A 311 -3.35 24.44 4.38
C PRO A 311 -4.28 23.32 4.87
N TYR A 312 -5.33 22.99 4.11
CA TYR A 312 -6.39 22.07 4.56
C TYR A 312 -5.90 20.61 4.73
N PHE A 313 -4.98 20.16 3.88
CA PHE A 313 -4.47 18.78 3.84
C PHE A 313 -3.07 18.69 4.44
N ASN A 314 -2.97 18.97 5.74
CA ASN A 314 -1.73 19.11 6.49
C ASN A 314 -0.68 18.01 6.21
N TRP A 315 -1.09 16.74 6.13
CA TRP A 315 -0.13 15.67 5.86
C TRP A 315 0.44 15.72 4.44
N LEU A 316 -0.37 16.07 3.42
CA LEU A 316 0.12 16.18 2.05
C LEU A 316 1.12 17.33 1.90
N PHE A 317 0.90 18.42 2.63
CA PHE A 317 1.80 19.57 2.65
C PHE A 317 2.96 19.45 3.63
N ASN A 318 3.14 18.29 4.28
CA ASN A 318 4.20 18.03 5.23
C ASN A 318 4.30 19.10 6.36
N ILE A 319 3.16 19.55 6.88
CA ILE A 319 3.12 20.64 7.87
C ILE A 319 3.82 20.29 9.16
N LYS A 320 3.81 19.02 9.53
CA LYS A 320 4.47 18.54 10.73
C LYS A 320 5.10 17.17 10.51
N PRO A 321 6.41 17.13 10.20
CA PRO A 321 7.14 15.88 10.07
C PRO A 321 7.28 15.20 11.44
N PHE A 322 7.51 13.89 11.43
CA PHE A 322 7.76 13.11 12.64
C PHE A 322 9.26 12.79 12.75
N GLY A 323 9.95 13.38 13.72
CA GLY A 323 11.38 13.12 13.94
C GLY A 323 11.64 11.66 14.28
N LEU A 324 12.57 11.02 13.56
CA LEU A 324 13.01 9.64 13.85
C LEU A 324 14.36 9.68 14.55
N THR A 325 15.28 10.46 14.00
CA THR A 325 16.58 10.78 14.58
C THR A 325 16.86 12.27 14.38
N ASP A 326 18.02 12.73 14.84
CA ASP A 326 18.47 14.10 14.59
C ASP A 326 18.80 14.35 13.09
N GLU A 327 19.08 13.30 12.32
CA GLU A 327 19.45 13.43 10.90
C GLU A 327 18.27 13.21 9.94
N PHE A 328 17.22 12.50 10.35
CA PHE A 328 16.08 12.25 9.46
C PHE A 328 14.74 12.07 10.19
N SER A 329 13.67 12.33 9.44
CA SER A 329 12.29 12.29 9.91
C SER A 329 11.40 11.53 8.92
N ALA A 330 10.27 11.03 9.39
CA ALA A 330 9.18 10.62 8.52
C ALA A 330 8.42 11.87 8.04
N HIS A 331 8.44 12.08 6.74
CA HIS A 331 7.85 13.24 6.09
C HIS A 331 7.50 12.87 4.65
N VAL A 332 6.68 13.70 3.99
CA VAL A 332 6.38 13.54 2.56
C VAL A 332 7.06 14.63 1.76
N ASN A 333 7.22 14.42 0.44
CA ASN A 333 7.63 15.47 -0.47
C ASN A 333 6.52 16.53 -0.56
N SER A 334 6.77 17.75 -0.06
CA SER A 334 5.76 18.83 0.02
C SER A 334 5.21 19.31 -1.32
N PHE A 335 5.85 18.95 -2.44
CA PHE A 335 5.36 19.24 -3.80
C PHE A 335 4.79 18.00 -4.48
N GLY A 336 5.52 16.88 -4.41
CA GLY A 336 5.11 15.62 -5.02
C GLY A 336 3.83 15.06 -4.40
N ALA A 337 3.70 15.11 -3.07
CA ALA A 337 2.55 14.54 -2.39
C ALA A 337 1.24 15.25 -2.71
N PRO A 338 1.16 16.60 -2.63
CA PRO A 338 -0.03 17.32 -3.07
C PRO A 338 -0.29 17.12 -4.57
N LEU A 339 0.73 17.23 -5.42
CA LEU A 339 0.56 17.11 -6.87
C LEU A 339 -0.03 15.75 -7.27
N GLY A 340 0.55 14.66 -6.79
CA GLY A 340 0.07 13.30 -7.08
C GLY A 340 -1.34 13.06 -6.54
N ALA A 341 -1.60 13.45 -5.29
CA ALA A 341 -2.90 13.29 -4.66
C ALA A 341 -4.00 14.09 -5.40
N PHE A 342 -3.79 15.37 -5.67
CA PHE A 342 -4.81 16.21 -6.31
C PHE A 342 -5.02 15.88 -7.78
N ILE A 343 -3.96 15.54 -8.53
CA ILE A 343 -4.13 15.07 -9.92
C ILE A 343 -5.00 13.81 -9.98
N SER A 344 -4.89 12.91 -8.99
CA SER A 344 -5.70 11.69 -8.98
C SER A 344 -7.21 11.96 -8.91
N ILE A 345 -7.66 13.13 -8.45
CA ILE A 345 -9.09 13.53 -8.44
C ILE A 345 -9.67 13.56 -9.85
N LEU A 346 -8.85 13.80 -10.87
CA LEU A 346 -9.28 13.80 -12.27
C LEU A 346 -9.53 12.38 -12.81
N PHE A 347 -9.02 11.34 -12.16
CA PHE A 347 -9.07 9.97 -12.69
C PHE A 347 -10.49 9.40 -12.82
N PRO A 348 -11.39 9.53 -11.81
CA PRO A 348 -12.77 9.09 -11.95
C PRO A 348 -13.53 9.81 -13.07
N ILE A 349 -13.21 11.09 -13.31
CA ILE A 349 -13.87 11.92 -14.33
C ILE A 349 -13.45 11.47 -15.74
N LEU A 350 -12.16 11.23 -15.94
CA LEU A 350 -11.59 10.99 -17.27
C LEU A 350 -11.56 9.51 -17.66
N TYR A 351 -11.50 8.59 -16.69
CA TYR A 351 -11.08 7.21 -16.96
C TYR A 351 -12.09 6.13 -16.63
N PHE A 352 -13.31 6.48 -16.24
CA PHE A 352 -14.32 5.49 -15.83
C PHE A 352 -14.73 4.50 -16.93
N LYS A 353 -14.49 4.81 -18.22
CA LYS A 353 -15.04 4.05 -19.35
C LYS A 353 -14.22 2.86 -19.84
N SER A 354 -12.97 2.68 -19.39
CA SER A 354 -12.11 1.57 -19.87
C SER A 354 -11.54 0.77 -18.71
N LYS A 355 -11.27 -0.53 -18.90
CA LYS A 355 -10.67 -1.37 -17.84
C LYS A 355 -9.34 -0.81 -17.32
N ARG A 356 -8.48 -0.35 -18.23
CA ARG A 356 -7.22 0.33 -17.87
C ARG A 356 -7.48 1.63 -17.12
N GLY A 357 -8.51 2.36 -17.53
CA GLY A 357 -8.94 3.57 -16.85
C GLY A 357 -9.51 3.33 -15.45
N ILE A 358 -10.28 2.26 -15.25
CA ILE A 358 -10.75 1.84 -13.92
C ILE A 358 -9.57 1.53 -13.00
N GLY A 359 -8.49 0.94 -13.51
CA GLY A 359 -7.25 0.78 -12.75
C GLY A 359 -6.67 2.11 -12.24
N ARG A 360 -6.79 3.21 -12.99
CA ARG A 360 -6.43 4.57 -12.54
C ARG A 360 -7.39 5.06 -11.45
N VAL A 361 -8.68 4.77 -11.58
CA VAL A 361 -9.68 5.07 -10.53
C VAL A 361 -9.37 4.33 -9.22
N ILE A 362 -8.84 3.11 -9.28
CA ILE A 362 -8.39 2.38 -8.07
C ILE A 362 -7.25 3.11 -7.37
N VAL A 363 -6.32 3.73 -8.10
CA VAL A 363 -5.26 4.57 -7.51
C VAL A 363 -5.87 5.78 -6.79
N PHE A 364 -6.86 6.43 -7.39
CA PHE A 364 -7.63 7.50 -6.73
C PHE A 364 -8.30 7.00 -5.45
N LEU A 365 -8.99 5.85 -5.49
CA LEU A 365 -9.66 5.28 -4.32
C LEU A 365 -8.65 4.92 -3.23
N TRP A 366 -7.49 4.36 -3.59
CA TRP A 366 -6.43 4.05 -2.64
C TRP A 366 -5.94 5.30 -1.89
N ILE A 367 -5.70 6.40 -2.61
CA ILE A 367 -5.30 7.68 -2.00
C ILE A 367 -6.42 8.22 -1.12
N TRP A 368 -7.60 8.44 -1.68
CA TRP A 368 -8.63 9.26 -1.04
C TRP A 368 -9.49 8.50 -0.05
N LEU A 369 -9.79 7.22 -0.25
CA LEU A 369 -10.41 6.41 0.80
C LEU A 369 -9.44 6.23 1.96
N GLY A 370 -8.17 5.93 1.68
CA GLY A 370 -7.14 5.81 2.70
C GLY A 370 -6.98 7.09 3.54
N TYR A 371 -6.88 8.24 2.88
CA TYR A 371 -6.76 9.53 3.55
C TYR A 371 -8.02 9.93 4.31
N SER A 372 -9.20 9.74 3.71
CA SER A 372 -10.49 10.13 4.33
C SER A 372 -10.77 9.38 5.62
N LEU A 373 -10.35 8.13 5.76
CA LEU A 373 -10.50 7.36 7.00
C LEU A 373 -9.77 8.02 8.17
N TYR A 374 -8.55 8.54 7.94
CA TYR A 374 -7.82 9.30 8.96
C TYR A 374 -8.48 10.64 9.28
N ILE A 375 -9.02 11.35 8.28
CA ILE A 375 -9.82 12.56 8.50
C ILE A 375 -11.04 12.24 9.37
N ILE A 376 -11.80 11.19 9.05
CA ILE A 376 -12.99 10.79 9.80
C ILE A 376 -12.62 10.48 11.25
N LEU A 377 -11.59 9.67 11.47
CA LEU A 377 -11.09 9.38 12.83
C LEU A 377 -10.69 10.67 13.57
N TYR A 378 -10.02 11.60 12.87
CA TYR A 378 -9.64 12.88 13.45
C TYR A 378 -10.86 13.73 13.85
N LEU A 379 -11.89 13.78 12.99
CA LEU A 379 -13.14 14.50 13.26
C LEU A 379 -13.94 13.86 14.40
N LEU A 380 -13.87 12.54 14.55
CA LEU A 380 -14.44 11.78 15.68
C LEU A 380 -13.65 11.93 17.00
N GLY A 381 -12.66 12.84 17.04
CA GLY A 381 -11.88 13.14 18.25
C GLY A 381 -10.64 12.28 18.45
N ARG A 382 -10.25 11.43 17.49
CA ARG A 382 -9.00 10.64 17.54
C ARG A 382 -7.85 11.49 17.05
N LYS A 383 -7.34 12.33 17.96
CA LYS A 383 -6.35 13.37 17.65
C LYS A 383 -4.92 12.85 17.61
N MET A 384 -4.60 11.74 18.28
CA MET A 384 -3.25 11.17 18.23
C MET A 384 -3.01 10.48 16.89
N GLN A 385 -2.61 11.26 15.89
CA GLN A 385 -2.22 10.76 14.59
C GLN A 385 -0.89 11.36 14.15
N PHE A 386 -0.13 10.61 13.35
CA PHE A 386 1.20 10.99 12.90
C PHE A 386 1.29 10.89 11.38
N ILE A 387 2.12 11.74 10.77
CA ILE A 387 2.25 11.82 9.32
C ILE A 387 2.71 10.52 8.67
N TYR A 388 3.49 9.69 9.39
CA TYR A 388 3.95 8.40 8.88
C TYR A 388 2.83 7.36 8.71
N TYR A 389 1.60 7.65 9.15
CA TYR A 389 0.44 6.84 8.78
C TYR A 389 0.10 6.92 7.28
N LEU A 390 0.74 7.82 6.52
CA LEU A 390 0.67 7.88 5.06
C LEU A 390 1.54 6.83 4.34
N THR A 391 2.46 6.12 5.00
CA THR A 391 3.35 5.16 4.32
C THR A 391 2.65 4.15 3.40
N PRO A 392 1.49 3.55 3.74
CA PRO A 392 0.79 2.66 2.82
C PRO A 392 0.04 3.38 1.69
N ILE A 393 -0.02 4.71 1.70
CA ILE A 393 -0.72 5.56 0.72
C ILE A 393 0.26 6.23 -0.25
N THR A 394 1.47 6.61 0.20
CA THR A 394 2.43 7.33 -0.66
C THR A 394 2.80 6.61 -1.97
N PRO A 395 2.90 5.26 -2.03
CA PRO A 395 3.13 4.58 -3.31
C PRO A 395 2.03 4.83 -4.35
N ALA A 396 0.79 5.03 -3.92
CA ALA A 396 -0.32 5.38 -4.81
C ALA A 396 -0.19 6.80 -5.36
N ILE A 397 0.28 7.72 -4.52
CA ILE A 397 0.60 9.10 -4.89
C ILE A 397 1.73 9.11 -5.92
N ASP A 398 2.77 8.29 -5.74
CA ASP A 398 3.88 8.16 -6.68
C ASP A 398 3.45 7.57 -8.03
N ILE A 399 2.52 6.61 -8.02
CA ILE A 399 1.88 6.11 -9.25
C ILE A 399 1.09 7.24 -9.95
N ALA A 400 0.34 8.05 -9.18
CA ALA A 400 -0.40 9.17 -9.72
C ALA A 400 0.53 10.25 -10.32
N LEU A 401 1.67 10.51 -9.69
CA LEU A 401 2.74 11.35 -10.25
C LEU A 401 3.27 10.78 -11.57
N GLY A 402 3.51 9.48 -11.66
CA GLY A 402 3.92 8.83 -12.91
C GLY A 402 2.90 8.93 -14.04
N LEU A 403 1.61 9.05 -13.72
CA LEU A 403 0.52 9.19 -14.69
C LEU A 403 0.37 10.62 -15.23
N THR A 404 1.03 11.60 -14.61
CA THR A 404 0.90 13.03 -14.99
C THR A 404 1.20 13.34 -16.45
N PRO A 405 2.22 12.77 -17.12
CA PRO A 405 2.49 13.13 -18.53
C PRO A 405 1.38 12.64 -19.46
N ILE A 406 0.87 11.43 -19.23
CA ILE A 406 -0.23 10.86 -20.03
C ILE A 406 -1.49 11.71 -19.87
N LEU A 407 -1.79 12.10 -18.64
CA LEU A 407 -2.92 12.96 -18.36
C LEU A 407 -2.79 14.31 -19.08
N LEU A 408 -1.60 14.92 -19.06
CA LEU A 408 -1.35 16.19 -19.72
C LEU A 408 -1.52 16.08 -21.24
N ASP A 409 -0.98 15.02 -21.86
CA ASP A 409 -1.13 14.76 -23.30
C ASP A 409 -2.60 14.62 -23.70
N GLU A 410 -3.38 13.88 -22.93
CA GLU A 410 -4.81 13.68 -23.16
C GLU A 410 -5.60 15.00 -23.00
N ILE A 411 -5.31 15.79 -21.96
CA ILE A 411 -5.92 17.12 -21.77
C ILE A 411 -5.59 18.02 -22.96
N LEU A 412 -4.33 18.10 -23.37
CA LEU A 412 -3.90 18.91 -24.51
C LEU A 412 -4.55 18.47 -25.82
N TYR A 413 -4.73 17.16 -26.02
CA TYR A 413 -5.46 16.62 -27.16
C TYR A 413 -6.92 17.10 -27.18
N HIS A 414 -7.62 17.02 -26.04
CA HIS A 414 -9.00 17.49 -25.93
C HIS A 414 -9.14 19.00 -26.12
N VAL A 415 -8.23 19.80 -25.56
CA VAL A 415 -8.21 21.27 -25.75
C VAL A 415 -8.03 21.61 -27.23
N LYS A 416 -7.12 20.93 -27.95
CA LYS A 416 -6.92 21.12 -29.39
C LYS A 416 -8.19 20.74 -30.19
N ALA A 417 -8.82 19.61 -29.84
CA ALA A 417 -10.06 19.17 -30.51
C ALA A 417 -11.23 20.15 -30.30
N CYS A 418 -11.36 20.73 -29.10
CA CYS A 418 -12.35 21.77 -28.82
C CYS A 418 -12.06 23.06 -29.60
N ARG A 419 -10.80 23.47 -29.73
CA ARG A 419 -10.42 24.67 -30.50
C ARG A 419 -10.82 24.56 -31.98
N VAL A 420 -10.64 23.39 -32.59
CA VAL A 420 -11.06 23.11 -33.98
C VAL A 420 -12.59 23.13 -34.14
N ARG A 421 -13.35 22.71 -33.11
CA ARG A 421 -14.82 22.75 -33.15
C ARG A 421 -15.41 24.16 -32.94
N ILE A 422 -14.76 25.01 -32.15
CA ILE A 422 -15.25 26.36 -31.80
C ILE A 422 -14.82 27.40 -32.83
N PHE A 423 -13.62 27.24 -33.41
CA PHE A 423 -13.13 28.06 -34.51
C PHE A 423 -12.86 27.17 -35.72
N PRO A 424 -13.89 26.75 -36.47
CA PRO A 424 -13.66 26.18 -37.79
C PRO A 424 -12.99 27.29 -38.62
N MET A 425 -11.71 27.12 -38.95
CA MET A 425 -11.05 28.00 -39.91
C MET A 425 -11.84 27.92 -41.23
N THR A 426 -12.63 28.94 -41.51
CA THR A 426 -13.14 29.23 -42.85
C THR A 426 -11.95 29.70 -43.68
N CYS A 427 -11.11 28.77 -44.14
CA CYS A 427 -10.22 29.02 -45.27
C CYS A 427 -11.07 28.92 -46.55
N HIS A 428 -11.86 29.95 -46.83
CA HIS A 428 -12.16 30.29 -48.22
C HIS A 428 -10.88 30.90 -48.79
N VAL A 429 -10.08 30.07 -49.44
CA VAL A 429 -9.08 30.55 -50.39
C VAL A 429 -9.89 30.86 -51.65
N ASP A 430 -10.24 32.13 -51.80
CA ASP A 430 -10.69 32.68 -53.08
C ASP A 430 -9.52 32.56 -54.06
N ASN A 431 -9.65 31.62 -55.00
CA ASN A 431 -8.90 31.66 -56.25
C ASN A 431 -9.47 32.79 -57.12
N LYS A 432 -8.77 33.91 -57.20
CA LYS A 432 -8.80 34.81 -58.36
C LYS A 432 -7.43 35.42 -58.62
#